data_AF-A0A959JG45-F1
#
_entry.id   AF-A0A959JG45-F1
#
_cell.length_a   1.000
_cell.length_b   1.000
_cell.length_c   1.000
_cell.angle_alpha   90.00
_cell.angle_beta   90.00
_cell.angle_gamma   90.00
#
_symmetry.space_group_name_H-M   'P 1'
#
loop_
_entity.id
_entity.type
_entity.pdbx_description
1 polymer ?
#
loop_
_entity_poly.entity_id
_entity_poly.type
_entity_poly.pdbx_seq_one_letter_code
_entity_poly.pdbx_strand_id
1 'polypeptide(L)'
;MKNLIVIVAFLGLCAFSVSRNEKGLAQVRKVDGLDIYMYSEPIANFEEVYQITGFWNWGEVLDDRATLENIVNTMVRNAKKKNKKAYDSGDPKADAIVIYNNDRAIGIRYVD
;
A
#
# COMPACT_ATOMS: atom_id res chain seq x y z
N MET A 1 -28.24 17.41 -44.42
CA MET A 1 -26.90 17.98 -44.14
C MET A 1 -26.71 18.43 -42.69
N LYS A 2 -27.68 19.09 -42.05
CA LYS A 2 -27.58 19.51 -40.63
C LYS A 2 -27.39 18.36 -39.63
N ASN A 3 -28.03 17.21 -39.86
CA ASN A 3 -27.95 16.05 -38.95
C ASN A 3 -26.61 15.30 -39.03
N LEU A 4 -25.84 15.48 -40.12
CA LEU A 4 -24.53 14.83 -40.28
C LEU A 4 -23.44 15.57 -39.47
N ILE A 5 -23.58 16.89 -39.33
CA ILE A 5 -22.66 17.75 -38.55
C ILE A 5 -22.76 17.44 -37.05
N VAL A 6 -23.97 17.13 -36.55
CA VAL A 6 -24.20 16.79 -35.15
C VAL A 6 -23.53 15.46 -34.76
N ILE A 7 -23.50 14.49 -35.66
CA ILE A 7 -22.88 13.17 -35.41
C ILE A 7 -21.36 13.27 -35.36
N VAL A 8 -20.75 14.09 -36.22
CA VAL A 8 -19.29 14.33 -36.21
C VAL A 8 -18.86 15.10 -34.95
N ALA A 9 -19.68 16.04 -34.47
CA ALA A 9 -19.42 16.76 -33.22
C ALA A 9 -19.52 15.84 -31.98
N PHE A 10 -20.38 14.82 -32.01
CA PHE A 10 -20.52 13.87 -30.90
C PHE A 10 -19.37 12.85 -30.84
N LEU A 11 -18.82 12.46 -31.99
CA LEU A 11 -17.66 11.55 -32.06
C LEU A 11 -16.33 12.22 -31.67
N GLY A 12 -16.23 13.55 -31.82
CA GLY A 12 -15.04 14.32 -31.43
C GLY A 12 -14.82 14.46 -29.92
N LEU A 13 -15.83 14.19 -29.09
CA LEU A 13 -15.75 14.35 -27.63
C LEU A 13 -15.13 13.13 -26.90
N CYS A 14 -15.00 11.99 -27.56
CA CYS A 14 -14.50 10.75 -26.93
C CYS A 14 -12.97 10.63 -26.90
N ALA A 15 -12.23 11.60 -27.45
CA ALA A 15 -10.76 11.59 -27.46
C ALA A 15 -10.13 12.29 -26.24
N PHE A 16 -10.82 12.31 -25.09
CA PHE A 16 -10.18 12.67 -23.82
C PHE A 16 -9.22 11.53 -23.43
N SER A 17 -7.97 11.64 -23.86
CA SER A 17 -6.87 10.89 -23.27
C SER A 17 -6.75 11.33 -21.81
N VAL A 18 -7.32 10.55 -20.90
CA VAL A 18 -7.08 10.67 -19.47
C VAL A 18 -5.57 10.50 -19.26
N SER A 19 -4.88 11.62 -19.07
CA SER A 19 -3.50 11.61 -18.61
C SER A 19 -3.53 11.04 -17.19
N ARG A 20 -3.22 9.74 -17.04
CA ARG A 20 -3.01 9.14 -15.72
C ARG A 20 -1.83 9.86 -15.09
N ASN A 21 -2.10 10.78 -14.18
CA ASN A 21 -1.08 11.38 -13.36
C ASN A 21 -0.67 10.32 -12.33
N GLU A 22 0.31 9.49 -12.69
CA GLU A 22 0.81 8.39 -11.86
C GLU A 22 1.80 8.86 -10.79
N LYS A 23 2.02 10.18 -10.70
CA LYS A 23 2.94 10.78 -9.74
C LYS A 23 2.48 10.49 -8.31
N GLY A 24 3.20 9.62 -7.62
CA GLY A 24 2.98 9.29 -6.21
C GLY A 24 2.11 8.06 -5.95
N LEU A 25 1.77 7.25 -6.96
CA LEU A 25 0.95 6.03 -6.79
C LEU A 25 1.57 4.97 -5.84
N ALA A 26 2.85 5.09 -5.50
CA ALA A 26 3.52 4.26 -4.50
C ALA A 26 4.50 5.10 -3.65
N GLN A 27 4.00 6.14 -2.98
CA GLN A 27 4.84 6.83 -1.99
C GLN A 27 5.10 5.91 -0.79
N VAL A 28 6.35 5.52 -0.65
CA VAL A 28 6.84 4.74 0.49
C VAL A 28 7.03 5.65 1.69
N ARG A 29 6.43 5.27 2.81
CA ARG A 29 6.82 5.82 4.09
C ARG A 29 8.02 5.01 4.60
N LYS A 30 9.22 5.61 4.58
CA LYS A 30 10.39 5.04 5.25
C LYS A 30 10.25 5.27 6.76
N VAL A 31 10.23 4.20 7.54
CA VAL A 31 10.18 4.28 9.01
C VAL A 31 11.31 3.45 9.60
N ASP A 32 12.27 4.11 10.24
CA ASP A 32 13.50 3.49 10.78
C ASP A 32 14.29 2.69 9.73
N GLY A 33 14.37 3.24 8.50
CA GLY A 33 15.10 2.61 7.40
C GLY A 33 14.38 1.43 6.74
N LEU A 34 13.17 1.09 7.18
CA LEU A 34 12.32 0.07 6.56
C LEU A 34 11.30 0.73 5.64
N ASP A 35 11.20 0.26 4.42
CA ASP A 35 10.16 0.68 3.49
C ASP A 35 8.84 0.05 3.90
N ILE A 36 7.80 0.88 4.06
CA ILE A 36 6.45 0.40 4.42
C ILE A 36 5.47 0.85 3.36
N TYR A 37 4.92 -0.13 2.65
CA TYR A 37 3.84 0.05 1.70
C TYR A 37 2.54 -0.31 2.40
N MET A 38 1.51 0.51 2.19
CA MET A 38 0.19 0.28 2.76
C MET A 38 -0.83 0.45 1.65
N TYR A 39 -1.62 -0.61 1.41
CA TYR A 39 -2.57 -0.72 0.31
C TYR A 39 -1.96 -0.48 -1.08
N SER A 40 -0.65 -0.70 -1.20
CA SER A 40 0.15 -0.54 -2.43
C SER A 40 1.30 -1.52 -2.40
N GLU A 41 1.87 -1.81 -3.57
CA GLU A 41 3.05 -2.66 -3.74
C GLU A 41 4.20 -1.83 -4.35
N PRO A 42 5.47 -2.21 -4.11
CA PRO A 42 6.59 -1.66 -4.86
C PRO A 42 6.47 -1.93 -6.35
N ILE A 43 7.03 -1.04 -7.16
CA ILE A 43 7.21 -1.26 -8.60
C ILE A 43 8.33 -2.27 -8.86
N ALA A 44 9.33 -2.32 -7.98
CA ALA A 44 10.41 -3.28 -8.06
C ALA A 44 9.89 -4.70 -7.82
N ASN A 45 10.49 -5.67 -8.50
CA ASN A 45 10.21 -7.08 -8.25
C ASN A 45 10.62 -7.46 -6.82
N PHE A 46 9.89 -8.39 -6.22
CA PHE A 46 10.18 -8.87 -4.87
C PHE A 46 9.74 -10.31 -4.67
N GLU A 47 10.34 -10.94 -3.66
CA GLU A 47 9.88 -12.21 -3.11
C GLU A 47 9.26 -11.98 -1.72
N GLU A 48 8.19 -12.71 -1.40
CA GLU A 48 7.66 -12.80 -0.04
C GLU A 48 8.59 -13.69 0.79
N VAL A 49 9.13 -13.15 1.89
CA VAL A 49 10.00 -13.91 2.79
C VAL A 49 9.24 -14.50 3.98
N TYR A 50 8.16 -13.85 4.42
CA TYR A 50 7.26 -14.37 5.44
C TYR A 50 5.97 -13.54 5.51
N GLN A 51 4.95 -14.14 6.11
CA GLN A 51 3.67 -13.50 6.37
C GLN A 51 3.61 -12.91 7.79
N ILE A 52 3.04 -11.71 7.90
CA ILE A 52 2.74 -11.03 9.17
C ILE A 52 1.22 -11.00 9.35
N THR A 53 0.74 -11.60 10.45
CA THR A 53 -0.69 -11.61 10.83
C THR A 53 -0.89 -11.12 12.26
N GLY A 54 -2.12 -10.81 12.66
CA GLY A 54 -2.48 -10.46 14.04
C GLY A 54 -1.85 -9.16 14.54
N PHE A 55 -1.66 -8.17 13.66
CA PHE A 55 -1.09 -6.86 13.99
C PHE A 55 -2.15 -5.75 14.07
N TRP A 56 -3.40 -6.07 13.73
CA TRP A 56 -4.55 -5.23 13.96
C TRP A 56 -4.84 -5.07 15.46
N ASN A 57 -5.25 -3.87 15.88
CA ASN A 57 -5.70 -3.61 17.25
C ASN A 57 -7.12 -3.05 17.24
N TRP A 58 -8.13 -3.92 17.42
CA TRP A 58 -9.54 -3.52 17.47
C TRP A 58 -9.85 -2.53 18.60
N GLY A 59 -9.07 -2.55 19.69
CA GLY A 59 -9.29 -1.66 20.84
C GLY A 59 -9.10 -0.19 20.53
N GLU A 60 -8.31 0.16 19.51
CA GLU A 60 -8.09 1.55 19.11
C GLU A 60 -9.18 2.10 18.19
N VAL A 61 -9.98 1.24 17.55
CA VAL A 61 -11.10 1.66 16.69
C VAL A 61 -12.36 1.93 17.53
N LEU A 62 -12.45 1.31 18.70
CA LEU A 62 -13.55 1.45 19.65
C LEU A 62 -13.39 2.66 20.58
N ASP A 63 -12.27 3.38 20.49
CA ASP A 63 -12.05 4.62 21.22
C ASP A 63 -12.69 5.79 20.47
N ASP A 64 -13.48 6.61 21.15
CA ASP A 64 -14.12 7.80 20.60
C ASP A 64 -13.12 8.83 20.05
N ARG A 65 -11.81 8.66 20.34
CA ARG A 65 -10.70 9.49 19.86
C ARG A 65 -9.88 8.83 18.75
N ALA A 66 -10.35 7.73 18.17
CA ALA A 66 -9.71 7.06 17.06
C ALA A 66 -9.57 7.99 15.85
N THR A 67 -8.35 8.38 15.52
CA THR A 67 -8.04 9.04 14.25
C THR A 67 -7.47 8.04 13.27
N LEU A 68 -7.69 8.26 11.97
CA LEU A 68 -7.08 7.45 10.91
C LEU A 68 -5.54 7.40 11.06
N GLU A 69 -4.93 8.53 11.42
CA GLU A 69 -3.50 8.61 11.66
C GLU A 69 -3.04 7.69 12.80
N ASN A 70 -3.77 7.66 13.93
CA ASN A 70 -3.43 6.79 15.05
C ASN A 70 -3.52 5.31 14.65
N ILE A 71 -4.58 4.92 13.95
CA ILE A 71 -4.78 3.56 13.45
C ILE A 71 -3.62 3.15 12.54
N VAL A 72 -3.28 3.99 11.55
CA VAL A 72 -2.17 3.74 10.62
C VAL A 72 -0.84 3.62 11.36
N ASN A 73 -0.55 4.54 12.30
CA ASN A 73 0.68 4.51 13.08
C ASN A 73 0.79 3.25 13.95
N THR A 74 -0.32 2.77 14.51
CA THR A 74 -0.36 1.51 15.27
C THR A 74 -0.16 0.30 14.38
N MET A 75 -0.82 0.22 13.22
CA MET A 75 -0.61 -0.86 12.26
C MET A 75 0.87 -0.95 11.85
N VAL A 76 1.46 0.19 11.48
CA VAL A 76 2.89 0.30 11.13
C VAL A 76 3.77 -0.17 12.29
N ARG A 77 3.51 0.30 13.52
CA ARG A 77 4.28 -0.07 14.72
C ARG A 77 4.20 -1.57 14.99
N ASN A 78 3.02 -2.16 14.92
CA ASN A 78 2.79 -3.57 15.19
C ASN A 78 3.40 -4.47 14.11
N ALA A 79 3.24 -4.10 12.83
CA ALA A 79 3.87 -4.79 11.71
C ALA A 79 5.40 -4.81 11.87
N LYS A 80 6.01 -3.66 12.19
CA LYS A 80 7.46 -3.57 12.49
C LYS A 80 7.88 -4.44 13.66
N LYS A 81 7.12 -4.42 14.76
CA LYS A 81 7.41 -5.24 15.94
C LYS A 81 7.38 -6.73 15.59
N LYS A 82 6.45 -7.16 14.73
CA LYS A 82 6.38 -8.55 14.26
C LYS A 82 7.48 -8.90 13.26
N ASN A 83 7.82 -8.00 12.33
CA ASN A 83 8.98 -8.13 11.44
C ASN A 83 10.27 -8.36 12.24
N LYS A 84 10.49 -7.58 13.31
CA LYS A 84 11.64 -7.79 14.19
C LYS A 84 11.61 -9.17 14.86
N LYS A 85 10.45 -9.61 15.37
CA LYS A 85 10.30 -10.93 15.99
C LYS A 85 10.54 -12.07 15.02
N ALA A 86 10.05 -11.96 13.79
CA ALA A 86 10.27 -12.95 12.72
C ALA A 86 11.77 -13.11 12.49
N TYR A 87 12.48 -12.00 12.27
CA TYR A 87 13.94 -12.01 12.13
C TYR A 87 14.67 -12.61 13.35
N ASP A 88 14.29 -12.20 14.56
CA ASP A 88 14.86 -12.73 15.81
C ASP A 88 14.57 -14.25 15.99
N SER A 89 13.55 -14.78 15.31
CA SER A 89 13.15 -16.20 15.33
C SER A 89 13.81 -17.03 14.22
N GLY A 90 14.64 -16.42 13.38
CA GLY A 90 15.39 -17.07 12.31
C GLY A 90 14.79 -16.91 10.91
N ASP A 91 13.70 -16.16 10.75
CA ASP A 91 13.18 -15.84 9.43
C ASP A 91 14.15 -14.91 8.66
N PRO A 92 14.16 -14.97 7.32
CA PRO A 92 15.04 -14.13 6.54
C PRO A 92 14.73 -12.63 6.77
N LYS A 93 15.77 -11.79 6.79
CA LYS A 93 15.60 -10.33 6.89
C LYS A 93 14.77 -9.82 5.70
N ALA A 94 13.75 -9.02 6.00
CA ALA A 94 12.97 -8.29 5.01
C ALA A 94 13.57 -6.90 4.77
N ASP A 95 13.51 -6.44 3.53
CA ASP A 95 13.90 -5.09 3.10
C ASP A 95 12.73 -4.10 3.21
N ALA A 96 11.50 -4.61 3.09
CA ALA A 96 10.28 -3.82 3.20
C ALA A 96 9.13 -4.64 3.79
N ILE A 97 8.08 -3.93 4.22
CA ILE A 97 6.79 -4.51 4.62
C ILE A 97 5.71 -4.01 3.67
N VAL A 98 4.85 -4.92 3.19
CA VAL A 98 3.64 -4.59 2.44
C VAL A 98 2.43 -4.93 3.29
N ILE A 99 1.59 -3.94 3.60
CA ILE A 99 0.34 -4.09 4.36
C ILE A 99 -0.81 -4.06 3.36
N TYR A 100 -1.50 -5.19 3.18
CA TYR A 100 -2.62 -5.31 2.25
C TYR A 100 -3.96 -4.95 2.86
N ASN A 101 -4.12 -5.25 4.14
CA ASN A 101 -5.33 -4.97 4.89
C ASN A 101 -5.02 -4.94 6.39
N ASN A 102 -6.09 -4.85 7.18
CA ASN A 102 -6.03 -4.71 8.63
C ASN A 102 -5.20 -5.81 9.31
N ASP A 103 -5.21 -7.04 8.79
CA ASP A 103 -4.62 -8.20 9.45
C ASP A 103 -3.62 -9.00 8.59
N ARG A 104 -3.42 -8.60 7.33
CA ARG A 104 -2.46 -9.22 6.42
C ARG A 104 -1.41 -8.22 5.99
N ALA A 105 -0.18 -8.54 6.35
CA ALA A 105 1.02 -7.91 5.82
C ALA A 105 2.04 -8.99 5.47
N ILE A 106 3.03 -8.64 4.66
CA ILE A 106 4.13 -9.53 4.29
C ILE A 106 5.46 -8.78 4.47
N GLY A 107 6.49 -9.51 4.89
CA GLY A 107 7.87 -9.08 4.72
C GLY A 107 8.32 -9.45 3.31
N ILE A 108 8.97 -8.53 2.62
CA ILE A 108 9.49 -8.76 1.28
C ILE A 108 11.00 -8.52 1.20
N ARG A 109 11.64 -9.16 0.23
CA ARG A 109 13.00 -8.86 -0.22
C ARG A 109 12.95 -8.45 -1.68
N TYR A 110 13.64 -7.37 -2.03
CA TYR A 110 13.70 -6.94 -3.43
C TYR A 110 14.56 -7.90 -4.24
N VAL A 111 14.13 -8.18 -5.47
CA VAL A 111 14.90 -8.97 -6.44
C VAL A 111 15.15 -8.14 -7.69
N ASP A 112 16.32 -8.35 -8.30
CA ASP A 112 16.72 -7.69 -9.55
C ASP A 112 15.98 -8.28 -10.76
#